data_AF-A0A2M7KMT1-F1
#
_entry.id   AF-A0A2M7KMT1-F1
#
_cell.length_a   1.000
_cell.length_b   1.000
_cell.length_c   1.000
_cell.angle_alpha   90.00
_cell.angle_beta   90.00
_cell.angle_gamma   90.00
#
_symmetry.space_group_name_H-M   'P 1'
#
loop_
_entity.id
_entity.type
_entity.pdbx_description
1 polymer ?
#
loop_
_entity_poly.entity_id
_entity_poly.type
_entity_poly.pdbx_seq_one_letter_code
_entity_poly.pdbx_strand_id
1 'polypeptide(L)'
;MSGKRTHLFRPPRGLIDATVFTIAAEQGYQTILWTVCADHHDAPTPEDMAQRVLQRLRPGAIILAHDGRSPARAKDVTATRLIIAELAERGYRFVTVPELLKIAAAGSANTFPPKWWLPAATWLHSGADPR
;
A
#
# COMPACT_ATOMS: atom_id res chain seq x y z
N MET A 1 5.87 25.33 -3.06
CA MET A 1 5.95 24.41 -1.90
C MET A 1 4.57 24.29 -1.27
N SER A 2 4.19 23.11 -0.74
CA SER A 2 2.82 22.85 -0.21
C SER A 2 2.54 23.45 1.17
N GLY A 3 3.53 24.05 1.84
CA GLY A 3 3.39 24.62 3.19
C GLY A 3 3.20 23.60 4.32
N LYS A 4 3.17 22.30 4.02
CA LYS A 4 3.03 21.21 4.98
C LYS A 4 4.27 20.33 4.99
N ARG A 5 4.76 19.97 6.18
CA ARG A 5 5.85 19.00 6.34
C ARG A 5 5.34 17.61 5.95
N THR A 6 6.07 16.92 5.07
CA THR A 6 5.82 15.50 4.78
C THR A 6 6.49 14.64 5.84
N HIS A 7 5.87 13.50 6.14
CA HIS A 7 6.44 12.44 7.00
C HIS A 7 6.70 11.15 6.21
N LEU A 8 6.51 11.18 4.88
CA LEU A 8 6.75 10.03 4.02
C LEU A 8 8.02 10.25 3.22
N PHE A 9 8.86 9.23 3.19
CA PHE A 9 10.09 9.19 2.41
C PHE A 9 10.06 8.00 1.45
N ARG A 10 10.44 8.23 0.20
CA ARG A 10 10.69 7.17 -0.78
C ARG A 10 12.10 7.38 -1.31
N PRO A 11 13.05 6.47 -1.06
CA PRO A 11 14.40 6.63 -1.55
C PRO A 11 14.42 6.69 -3.09
N PRO A 12 15.23 7.58 -3.69
CA PRO A 12 15.42 7.63 -5.12
C PRO A 12 15.78 6.24 -5.67
N ARG A 13 15.11 5.84 -6.76
CA ARG A 13 15.28 4.54 -7.40
C ARG A 13 15.00 3.32 -6.50
N GLY A 14 14.45 3.52 -5.29
CA GLY A 14 14.22 2.44 -4.33
C GLY A 14 15.50 1.93 -3.66
N LEU A 15 16.63 2.63 -3.80
CA LEU A 15 17.90 2.22 -3.21
C LEU A 15 17.87 2.48 -1.71
N ILE A 16 17.85 1.40 -0.94
CA ILE A 16 17.79 1.45 0.52
C ILE A 16 18.74 0.44 1.12
N ASP A 17 19.46 0.88 2.15
CA ASP A 17 20.25 0.04 3.04
C ASP A 17 19.89 0.38 4.50
N ALA A 18 20.54 -0.30 5.44
CA ALA A 18 20.31 -0.09 6.87
C ALA A 18 20.61 1.36 7.30
N THR A 19 21.59 2.00 6.69
CA THR A 19 22.00 3.37 6.99
C THR A 19 20.91 4.35 6.57
N VAL A 20 20.45 4.27 5.31
CA VAL A 20 19.38 5.12 4.76
C VAL A 20 18.08 4.91 5.54
N PHE A 21 17.74 3.66 5.86
CA PHE A 21 16.54 3.36 6.62
C PHE A 21 16.58 3.95 8.04
N THR A 22 17.71 3.78 8.75
CA THR A 22 17.91 4.31 10.11
C THR A 22 17.84 5.83 10.11
N ILE A 23 18.58 6.50 9.22
CA ILE A 23 18.59 7.96 9.13
C ILE A 23 17.18 8.49 8.82
N ALA A 24 16.45 7.88 7.89
CA ALA A 24 15.09 8.30 7.58
C ALA A 24 14.18 8.20 8.82
N ALA A 25 14.30 7.12 9.59
CA ALA A 25 13.53 6.93 10.82
C ALA A 25 13.90 7.96 11.92
N GLU A 26 15.20 8.21 12.14
CA GLU A 26 15.69 9.21 13.11
C GLU A 26 15.21 10.64 12.78
N GLN A 27 15.03 10.94 11.49
CA GLN A 27 14.50 12.22 11.01
C GLN A 27 12.97 12.30 11.05
N GLY A 28 12.30 11.25 11.55
CA GLY A 28 10.84 11.19 11.69
C GLY A 28 10.11 10.90 10.39
N TYR A 29 10.77 10.26 9.41
CA TYR A 29 10.13 9.80 8.18
C TYR A 29 9.77 8.32 8.25
N GLN A 30 8.61 8.00 7.67
CA GLN A 30 8.23 6.64 7.35
C GLN A 30 8.64 6.34 5.91
N THR A 31 9.50 5.33 5.75
CA THR A 31 9.95 4.91 4.42
C THR A 31 8.90 4.06 3.73
N ILE A 32 8.50 4.47 2.53
CA ILE A 32 7.46 3.83 1.72
C ILE A 32 8.06 3.44 0.36
N LEU A 33 7.89 2.17 -0.01
CA LEU A 33 8.17 1.64 -1.34
C LEU A 33 6.86 1.31 -2.06
N TRP A 34 6.98 0.62 -3.19
CA TRP A 34 5.85 0.21 -4.02
C TRP A 34 5.83 -1.30 -4.18
N THR A 35 4.66 -1.85 -4.48
CA THR A 35 4.48 -3.28 -4.77
C THR A 35 4.60 -3.57 -6.26
N VAL A 36 4.22 -2.61 -7.11
CA VAL A 36 4.31 -2.74 -8.57
C VAL A 36 4.71 -1.41 -9.20
N CYS A 37 5.63 -1.45 -10.16
CA CYS A 37 6.00 -0.31 -10.99
C CYS A 37 5.33 -0.46 -12.36
N ALA A 38 4.63 0.60 -12.79
CA ALA A 38 3.97 0.63 -14.10
C ALA A 38 5.00 0.73 -15.24
N ASP A 39 5.98 1.64 -15.11
CA ASP A 39 7.10 1.77 -16.05
C ASP A 39 8.06 0.59 -15.88
N HIS A 40 8.24 -0.19 -16.94
CA HIS A 40 9.15 -1.34 -16.97
C HIS A 40 9.67 -1.55 -18.38
N HIS A 41 10.89 -2.09 -18.50
CA HIS A 41 11.49 -2.36 -19.81
C HIS A 41 10.65 -3.34 -20.66
N ASP A 42 10.03 -4.33 -20.02
CA ASP A 42 9.10 -5.27 -20.65
C ASP A 42 7.69 -4.69 -20.93
N ALA A 43 7.43 -3.43 -20.62
CA ALA A 43 6.13 -2.78 -20.81
C ALA A 43 6.28 -1.53 -21.70
N PRO A 44 6.52 -1.72 -23.01
CA PRO A 44 6.82 -0.61 -23.91
C PRO A 44 5.61 0.24 -24.27
N THR A 45 4.37 -0.24 -24.12
CA THR A 45 3.15 0.53 -24.42
C THR A 45 2.34 0.86 -23.16
N PRO A 46 1.50 1.92 -23.18
CA PRO A 46 0.58 2.20 -22.08
C PRO A 46 -0.31 1.01 -21.68
N GLU A 47 -0.73 0.22 -22.66
CA GLU A 47 -1.54 -0.98 -22.49
C GLU A 47 -0.75 -2.08 -21.78
N ASP A 48 0.51 -2.33 -22.17
CA ASP A 48 1.39 -3.29 -21.48
C ASP A 48 1.66 -2.86 -20.03
N MET A 49 1.86 -1.56 -19.81
CA MET A 49 2.05 -1.00 -18.46
C MET A 49 0.80 -1.23 -17.59
N ALA A 50 -0.38 -0.96 -18.14
CA ALA A 50 -1.64 -1.21 -17.45
C ALA A 50 -1.83 -2.70 -17.15
N GLN A 51 -1.67 -3.56 -18.15
CA GLN A 51 -1.80 -5.02 -17.99
C GLN A 51 -0.83 -5.57 -16.93
N ARG A 52 0.42 -5.10 -16.93
CA ARG A 52 1.42 -5.47 -15.91
C ARG A 52 0.95 -5.13 -14.51
N VAL A 53 0.39 -3.94 -14.31
CA VAL A 53 -0.14 -3.52 -13.01
C VAL A 53 -1.31 -4.40 -12.61
N LEU A 54 -2.26 -4.62 -13.50
CA LEU A 54 -3.48 -5.39 -13.25
C LEU A 54 -3.22 -6.86 -12.93
N GLN A 55 -2.20 -7.47 -13.55
CA GLN A 55 -1.81 -8.86 -13.28
C GLN A 55 -1.12 -9.05 -11.92
N ARG A 56 -0.50 -8.00 -11.38
CA ARG A 56 0.28 -8.06 -10.13
C ARG A 56 -0.43 -7.41 -8.95
N LEU A 57 -1.63 -6.87 -9.18
CA LEU A 57 -2.38 -6.15 -8.18
C LEU A 57 -2.96 -7.10 -7.14
N ARG A 58 -2.94 -6.65 -5.89
CA ARG A 58 -3.65 -7.26 -4.75
C ARG A 58 -4.19 -6.14 -3.85
N PRO A 59 -5.23 -6.39 -3.04
CA PRO A 59 -5.68 -5.40 -2.05
C PRO A 59 -4.51 -4.89 -1.20
N GLY A 60 -4.40 -3.56 -1.09
CA GLY A 60 -3.29 -2.88 -0.40
C GLY A 60 -2.03 -2.67 -1.24
N ALA A 61 -2.07 -2.91 -2.56
CA ALA A 61 -0.97 -2.57 -3.46
C ALA A 61 -0.66 -1.06 -3.51
N ILE A 62 0.63 -0.73 -3.63
CA ILE A 62 1.12 0.63 -3.91
C ILE A 62 1.72 0.61 -5.31
N ILE A 63 1.16 1.41 -6.22
CA ILE A 63 1.58 1.49 -7.63
C ILE A 63 2.56 2.66 -7.77
N LEU A 64 3.75 2.40 -8.32
CA LEU A 64 4.69 3.44 -8.73
C LEU A 64 4.42 3.87 -10.18
N ALA A 65 4.15 5.16 -10.36
CA ALA A 65 4.06 5.85 -11.63
C ALA A 65 4.94 7.11 -11.61
N HIS A 66 5.28 7.65 -12.78
CA HIS A 66 6.14 8.81 -12.93
C HIS A 66 5.46 9.90 -13.77
N ASP A 67 5.72 11.17 -13.46
CA ASP A 67 5.16 12.33 -14.17
C ASP A 67 6.24 13.25 -14.78
N GLY A 68 7.53 12.96 -14.53
CA GLY A 68 8.67 13.83 -14.89
C GLY A 68 9.65 13.29 -15.93
N ARG A 69 9.44 12.08 -16.47
CA ARG A 69 10.38 11.45 -17.41
C ARG A 69 10.02 11.80 -18.86
N SER A 70 10.52 12.93 -19.38
CA SER A 70 10.42 13.22 -20.83
C SER A 70 11.39 12.30 -21.60
N PRO A 71 11.02 11.65 -22.72
CA PRO A 71 9.76 11.74 -23.49
C PRO A 71 8.65 10.74 -23.07
N ALA A 72 8.87 9.91 -22.05
CA ALA A 72 7.93 8.87 -21.59
C ALA A 72 6.65 9.39 -20.90
N ARG A 73 6.61 10.66 -20.48
CA ARG A 73 5.50 11.27 -19.72
C ARG A 73 4.12 11.04 -20.34
N ALA A 74 3.99 11.16 -21.65
CA ALA A 74 2.69 10.94 -22.32
C ALA A 74 2.20 9.49 -22.16
N LYS A 75 3.12 8.53 -22.21
CA LYS A 75 2.82 7.11 -22.02
C LYS A 75 2.40 6.82 -20.58
N ASP A 76 3.13 7.35 -19.61
CA ASP A 76 2.80 7.21 -18.18
C ASP A 76 1.40 7.75 -17.86
N VAL A 77 1.04 8.91 -18.43
CA VAL A 77 -0.28 9.50 -18.25
C VAL A 77 -1.38 8.62 -18.85
N THR A 78 -1.19 8.09 -20.07
CA THR A 78 -2.16 7.18 -20.70
C THR A 78 -2.30 5.88 -19.90
N ALA A 79 -1.19 5.26 -19.49
CA ALA A 79 -1.19 4.04 -18.68
C ALA A 79 -1.93 4.27 -17.35
N THR A 80 -1.66 5.39 -16.68
CA THR A 80 -2.32 5.76 -15.42
C THR A 80 -3.83 5.88 -15.59
N ARG A 81 -4.31 6.46 -16.70
CA ARG A 81 -5.75 6.54 -17.00
C ARG A 81 -6.38 5.15 -17.18
N LEU A 82 -5.73 4.28 -17.95
CA LEU A 82 -6.20 2.91 -18.17
C LEU A 82 -6.28 2.12 -16.86
N ILE A 83 -5.24 2.22 -16.02
CA ILE A 83 -5.20 1.59 -14.69
C ILE A 83 -6.35 2.09 -13.82
N ILE A 84 -6.58 3.41 -13.75
CA ILE A 84 -7.64 3.98 -12.92
C ILE A 84 -9.02 3.49 -13.37
N ALA A 85 -9.29 3.50 -14.67
CA ALA A 85 -10.58 3.06 -15.22
C ALA A 85 -10.87 1.59 -14.85
N GLU A 86 -9.93 0.69 -15.15
CA GLU A 86 -10.10 -0.74 -14.89
C GLU A 86 -10.24 -1.04 -13.38
N LEU A 87 -9.44 -0.39 -12.54
CA LEU A 87 -9.52 -0.60 -11.10
C LEU A 87 -10.83 -0.07 -10.51
N ALA A 88 -11.36 1.03 -11.05
CA ALA A 88 -12.67 1.54 -10.65
C ALA A 88 -13.79 0.56 -11.03
N GLU A 89 -13.75 -0.03 -12.23
CA GLU A 89 -14.71 -1.06 -12.67
C GLU A 89 -14.65 -2.31 -11.79
N ARG A 90 -13.45 -2.70 -11.33
CA ARG A 90 -13.24 -3.81 -10.39
C ARG A 90 -13.60 -3.47 -8.93
N GLY A 91 -14.09 -2.26 -8.65
CA GLY A 91 -14.52 -1.84 -7.31
C GLY A 91 -13.38 -1.46 -6.35
N TYR A 92 -12.17 -1.20 -6.85
CA TYR A 92 -11.08 -0.71 -6.01
C TYR A 92 -11.31 0.74 -5.61
N ARG A 93 -10.88 1.07 -4.39
CA ARG A 93 -10.81 2.44 -3.91
C ARG A 93 -9.36 2.90 -3.86
N PHE A 94 -9.09 4.04 -4.51
CA PHE A 94 -7.82 4.75 -4.38
C PHE A 94 -7.81 5.54 -3.07
N VAL A 95 -6.74 5.38 -2.31
CA VAL A 95 -6.52 6.08 -1.04
C VAL A 95 -5.10 6.62 -1.01
N THR A 96 -4.85 7.57 -0.12
CA THR A 96 -3.50 8.04 0.16
C THR A 96 -2.71 6.99 0.94
N VAL A 97 -1.37 7.06 0.89
CA VAL A 97 -0.52 6.15 1.67
C VAL A 97 -0.81 6.20 3.18
N PRO A 98 -0.99 7.39 3.82
CA PRO A 98 -1.37 7.43 5.23
C PRO A 98 -2.69 6.72 5.55
N GLU A 99 -3.69 6.82 4.67
CA GLU A 99 -4.96 6.10 4.83
C GLU A 99 -4.78 4.60 4.68
N LEU A 100 -3.99 4.15 3.69
CA LEU A 100 -3.66 2.75 3.50
C LEU A 100 -3.01 2.14 4.75
N LEU A 101 -2.05 2.84 5.37
CA LEU A 101 -1.38 2.41 6.59
C LEU A 101 -2.35 2.30 7.78
N LYS A 102 -3.29 3.24 7.90
CA LYS A 102 -4.34 3.19 8.93
C LYS A 102 -5.28 1.99 8.73
N ILE A 103 -5.69 1.71 7.48
CA ILE A 103 -6.52 0.55 7.14
C ILE A 103 -5.78 -0.75 7.48
N ALA A 104 -4.49 -0.84 7.14
CA ALA A 104 -3.68 -2.02 7.44
C ALA A 104 -3.55 -2.26 8.96
N ALA A 105 -3.31 -1.20 9.74
CA ALA A 105 -3.24 -1.28 11.20
C ALA A 105 -4.59 -1.64 11.85
N ALA A 106 -5.70 -1.13 11.33
CA ALA A 106 -7.03 -1.50 11.80
C ALA A 106 -7.40 -2.94 11.47
N GLY A 107 -6.98 -3.43 10.29
CA GLY A 107 -7.19 -4.81 9.87
C GLY A 107 -6.40 -5.83 10.69
N SER A 108 -5.17 -5.51 11.10
CA SER A 108 -4.39 -6.37 11.98
C SER A 108 -4.94 -6.42 13.42
N ALA A 109 -5.43 -5.29 13.93
CA ALA A 109 -6.07 -5.20 15.25
C ALA A 109 -7.39 -5.97 15.36
N ASN A 110 -8.05 -6.26 14.23
CA ASN A 110 -9.31 -7.02 14.20
C ASN A 110 -9.13 -8.55 14.08
N THR A 111 -7.89 -9.06 14.12
CA THR A 111 -7.63 -10.50 14.18
C THR A 111 -7.55 -10.95 15.65
N PHE A 112 -8.61 -10.70 16.42
CA PHE A 112 -8.85 -11.52 17.62
C PHE A 112 -9.20 -12.93 17.14
N PRO A 113 -8.63 -13.99 17.74
CA PRO A 113 -8.92 -15.33 17.25
C PRO A 113 -10.43 -15.56 17.31
N PRO A 114 -11.02 -16.13 16.25
CA PRO A 114 -12.45 -16.40 16.24
C PRO A 114 -12.81 -17.30 17.43
N LYS A 115 -14.01 -17.09 17.99
CA LYS A 115 -14.55 -17.71 19.21
C LYS A 115 -14.58 -19.26 19.25
N TRP A 116 -14.03 -19.94 18.25
CA TRP A 116 -13.84 -21.39 18.18
C TRP A 116 -12.41 -21.84 18.53
N TRP A 117 -11.49 -20.91 18.83
CA TRP A 117 -10.08 -21.20 19.12
C TRP A 117 -9.78 -21.59 20.58
N LEU A 118 -10.71 -21.38 21.53
CA LEU A 118 -10.51 -21.87 22.90
C LEU A 118 -10.87 -23.36 22.96
N PRO A 119 -10.00 -24.25 23.50
CA PRO A 119 -10.40 -25.63 23.77
C PRO A 119 -11.61 -25.62 24.72
N ALA A 120 -12.53 -26.56 24.51
CA ALA A 120 -13.84 -26.67 25.18
C ALA A 120 -13.79 -26.98 26.70
N ALA A 121 -12.74 -26.54 27.42
CA ALA A 121 -12.48 -26.90 28.81
C ALA A 121 -12.20 -25.70 29.73
N THR A 122 -12.81 -24.53 29.46
CA THR A 122 -12.77 -23.41 30.42
C THR A 122 -14.13 -22.75 30.59
N TRP A 123 -15.14 -23.57 30.92
CA TRP A 123 -16.33 -23.10 31.63
C TRP A 123 -16.78 -24.16 32.62
N LEU A 124 -16.15 -24.18 33.79
CA LEU A 124 -16.72 -24.78 35.00
C LEU A 124 -16.29 -23.95 36.20
N HIS A 125 -17.30 -23.44 36.89
CA HIS A 125 -17.29 -22.78 38.21
C HIS A 125 -16.78 -21.33 38.27
N SER A 126 -17.72 -20.39 38.21
CA SER A 126 -18.19 -19.76 39.46
C SER A 126 -19.38 -18.87 39.14
N GLY A 127 -20.57 -19.38 39.42
CA GLY A 127 -21.70 -18.52 39.75
C GLY A 127 -21.41 -17.91 41.12
N ALA A 128 -21.38 -16.59 41.19
CA ALA A 128 -21.54 -15.84 42.42
C ALA A 128 -22.29 -14.55 42.07
N ASP A 129 -23.61 -14.67 42.11
CA ASP A 129 -24.50 -13.58 42.50
C ASP A 129 -24.07 -13.08 43.90
N PRO A 130 -24.03 -11.76 44.14
CA PRO A 130 -25.05 -11.25 45.06
C PRO A 130 -25.62 -9.87 44.69
N ARG A 131 -26.96 -9.87 44.57
CA ARG A 131 -27.97 -8.80 44.75
C ARG A 131 -28.59 -8.21 43.49
#